data_AF-A0A258E1Q6-F1
#
_entry.id   AF-A0A258E1Q6-F1
#
_cell.length_a   1.000
_cell.length_b   1.000
_cell.length_c   1.000
_cell.angle_alpha   90.00
_cell.angle_beta   90.00
_cell.angle_gamma   90.00
#
_symmetry.space_group_name_H-M   'P 1'
#
loop_
_entity.id
_entity.type
_entity.pdbx_description
1 polymer ?
#
loop_
_entity_poly.entity_id
_entity_poly.type
_entity_poly.pdbx_seq_one_letter_code
_entity_poly.pdbx_strand_id
1 'polypeptide(L)'
;MSRFWSPVVHSLTPYVPGEQPRMDGIVKLNTNENPYPPSPRVAEAIARELDTLRLYPDPTGADLRAAIAETFGVAADEVFVGNGSDEVLAHVFQG
;
A
#
# COMPACT_ATOMS: atom_id res chain seq x y z
N MET A 1 9.16 -28.77 4.77
CA MET A 1 7.95 -27.95 4.62
C MET A 1 6.75 -28.68 5.20
N SER A 2 5.72 -27.97 5.65
CA SER A 2 4.53 -28.58 6.25
C SER A 2 3.77 -29.44 5.22
N ARG A 3 3.31 -30.62 5.63
CA ARG A 3 2.47 -31.49 4.79
C ARG A 3 1.06 -30.93 4.52
N PHE A 4 0.69 -29.87 5.23
CA PHE A 4 -0.63 -29.24 5.12
C PHE A 4 -0.64 -28.07 4.12
N TRP A 5 0.49 -27.78 3.47
CA TRP A 5 0.56 -26.72 2.47
C TRP A 5 -0.02 -27.17 1.14
N SER A 6 -0.65 -26.25 0.42
CA SER A 6 -1.21 -26.55 -0.90
C SER A 6 -0.08 -26.85 -1.91
N PRO A 7 -0.35 -27.65 -2.95
CA PRO A 7 0.62 -27.91 -4.01
C PRO A 7 1.19 -26.64 -4.65
N VAL A 8 0.36 -25.59 -4.80
CA VAL A 8 0.77 -24.31 -5.37
C VAL A 8 1.85 -23.65 -4.53
N VAL A 9 1.67 -23.61 -3.20
CA VAL A 9 2.68 -23.02 -2.28
C VAL A 9 4.01 -23.77 -2.36
N HIS A 10 3.99 -25.08 -2.62
CA HIS A 10 5.22 -25.86 -2.79
C HIS A 10 6.00 -25.50 -4.06
N SER A 11 5.36 -24.94 -5.10
CA SER A 11 6.02 -24.54 -6.34
C SER A 11 6.39 -23.05 -6.41
N LEU A 12 5.96 -22.24 -5.43
CA LEU A 12 6.28 -20.81 -5.44
C LEU A 12 7.77 -20.59 -5.20
N THR A 13 8.36 -19.73 -6.04
CA THR A 13 9.67 -19.14 -5.78
C THR A 13 9.46 -17.80 -5.08
N PRO A 14 9.95 -17.61 -3.85
CA PRO A 14 9.78 -16.34 -3.14
C PRO A 14 10.42 -15.18 -3.89
N TYR A 15 9.82 -14.00 -3.77
CA TYR A 15 10.45 -12.76 -4.22
C TYR A 15 11.76 -12.52 -3.47
N VAL A 16 12.82 -12.19 -4.20
CA VAL A 16 14.11 -11.79 -3.65
C VAL A 16 14.26 -10.28 -3.82
N PRO A 17 14.23 -9.49 -2.73
CA PRO A 17 14.38 -8.05 -2.84
C PRO A 17 15.80 -7.69 -3.30
N GLY A 18 15.91 -6.55 -3.98
CA GLY A 18 17.21 -5.96 -4.33
C GLY A 18 18.06 -5.62 -3.09
N GLU A 19 19.36 -5.49 -3.29
CA GLU A 19 20.31 -5.14 -2.22
C GLU A 19 19.94 -3.79 -1.56
N GLN A 20 20.00 -3.74 -0.23
CA GLN A 20 19.88 -2.51 0.56
C GLN A 20 21.03 -2.41 1.56
N PRO A 21 22.06 -1.58 1.27
CA PRO A 21 23.18 -1.43 2.18
C PRO A 21 22.76 -0.73 3.48
N ARG A 22 23.31 -1.17 4.62
CA ARG A 22 23.02 -0.63 5.97
C ARG A 22 24.20 0.17 6.51
N MET A 23 24.53 1.26 5.85
CA MET A 23 25.58 2.17 6.28
C MET A 23 25.11 3.62 6.12
N ASP A 24 25.63 4.50 6.97
CA ASP A 24 25.26 5.91 6.94
C ASP A 24 25.88 6.63 5.74
N GLY A 25 25.28 7.76 5.36
CA GLY A 25 25.81 8.63 4.30
C GLY A 25 25.63 8.10 2.87
N ILE A 26 24.79 7.08 2.65
CA ILE A 26 24.46 6.60 1.30
C ILE A 26 23.41 7.51 0.65
N VAL A 27 23.63 7.80 -0.64
CA VAL A 27 22.58 8.31 -1.52
C VAL A 27 21.73 7.14 -2.01
N LYS A 28 20.53 6.98 -1.44
CA LYS A 28 19.61 5.85 -1.74
C LYS A 28 18.80 6.13 -3.01
N LEU A 29 19.03 5.34 -4.06
CA LEU A 29 18.39 5.50 -5.39
C LEU A 29 17.87 4.18 -5.98
N ASN A 30 17.69 3.13 -5.16
CA ASN A 30 17.42 1.76 -5.62
C ASN A 30 15.97 1.27 -5.41
N THR A 31 15.09 2.07 -4.80
CA THR A 31 13.69 1.69 -4.54
C THR A 31 12.66 2.71 -5.02
N ASN A 32 13.08 3.68 -5.85
CA ASN A 32 12.22 4.71 -6.45
C ASN A 32 11.42 5.56 -5.45
N GLU A 33 11.93 5.75 -4.23
CA GLU A 33 11.32 6.64 -3.25
C GLU A 33 11.43 8.10 -3.69
N ASN A 34 10.45 8.91 -3.25
CA ASN A 34 10.48 10.34 -3.50
C ASN A 34 11.57 11.00 -2.62
N PRO A 35 12.45 11.87 -3.18
CA PRO A 35 13.46 12.55 -2.38
C PRO A 35 12.89 13.67 -1.49
N TYR A 36 11.66 14.11 -1.75
CA TYR A 36 10.98 15.16 -0.99
C TYR A 36 10.09 14.57 0.11
N PRO A 37 9.89 15.29 1.23
CA PRO A 37 8.90 14.92 2.21
C PRO A 37 7.48 14.98 1.60
N PRO A 38 6.50 14.28 2.20
CA PRO A 38 5.10 14.45 1.81
C PRO A 38 4.62 15.88 2.09
N SER A 39 3.47 16.24 1.53
CA SER A 39 2.83 17.53 1.82
C SER A 39 2.66 17.74 3.34
N PRO A 40 2.91 18.95 3.89
CA PRO A 40 2.69 19.24 5.31
C PRO A 40 1.27 18.93 5.79
N ARG A 41 0.29 19.04 4.89
CA ARG A 41 -1.13 18.69 5.16
C ARG A 41 -1.32 17.21 5.52
N VAL A 42 -0.43 16.33 5.08
CA VAL A 42 -0.45 14.90 5.44
C VAL A 42 -0.12 14.72 6.92
N ALA A 43 0.93 15.38 7.41
CA ALA A 43 1.30 15.31 8.82
C ALA A 43 0.20 15.86 9.73
N GLU A 44 -0.43 16.97 9.34
CA GLU A 44 -1.58 17.53 10.06
C GLU A 44 -2.78 16.58 10.10
N ALA A 45 -3.11 15.92 9.00
CA ALA A 45 -4.21 14.96 8.93
C ALA A 45 -3.93 13.73 9.82
N ILE A 46 -2.74 13.15 9.74
CA ILE A 46 -2.33 12.02 10.59
C ILE A 46 -2.42 12.38 12.07
N ALA A 47 -1.94 13.55 12.46
CA ALA A 47 -1.96 14.00 13.85
C ALA A 47 -3.38 14.09 14.43
N ARG A 48 -4.38 14.47 13.61
CA ARG A 48 -5.78 14.57 14.03
C ARG A 48 -6.44 13.22 14.28
N GLU A 49 -5.95 12.16 13.65
CA GLU A 49 -6.51 10.80 13.78
C GLU A 49 -5.91 9.99 14.94
N LEU A 50 -4.90 10.51 15.64
CA LEU A 50 -4.21 9.74 16.70
C LEU A 50 -5.16 9.31 17.84
N ASP A 51 -6.16 10.13 18.16
CA ASP A 51 -7.13 9.84 19.22
C ASP A 51 -8.19 8.80 18.81
N THR A 52 -8.35 8.51 17.52
CA THR A 52 -9.38 7.59 17.00
C THR A 52 -8.84 6.18 16.72
N LEU A 53 -7.54 5.93 16.89
CA LEU A 53 -6.87 4.65 16.60
C LEU A 53 -7.41 3.42 17.36
N ARG A 54 -8.24 3.61 18.40
CA ARG A 54 -8.96 2.53 19.08
C ARG A 54 -10.17 2.00 18.30
N LEU A 55 -10.56 2.68 17.23
CA LEU A 55 -11.71 2.36 16.39
C LEU A 55 -11.23 1.72 15.09
N TYR A 56 -12.07 0.88 14.50
CA TYR A 56 -11.85 0.43 13.14
C TYR A 56 -12.04 1.61 12.15
N PRO A 57 -11.25 1.68 11.07
CA PRO A 57 -11.49 2.64 10.00
C PRO A 57 -12.77 2.28 9.22
N ASP A 58 -13.20 3.18 8.33
CA ASP A 58 -14.23 2.84 7.33
C ASP A 58 -13.73 1.66 6.47
N PRO A 59 -14.44 0.51 6.47
CA PRO A 59 -14.01 -0.68 5.74
C PRO A 59 -14.03 -0.51 4.21
N THR A 60 -14.70 0.53 3.70
CA THR A 60 -14.85 0.78 2.26
C THR A 60 -13.96 1.91 1.74
N GLY A 61 -13.36 2.71 2.64
CA GLY A 61 -12.59 3.89 2.28
C GLY A 61 -13.38 4.91 1.45
N ALA A 62 -14.65 5.13 1.77
CA ALA A 62 -15.59 5.90 0.96
C ALA A 62 -15.09 7.31 0.64
N ASP A 63 -14.55 8.02 1.64
CA ASP A 63 -14.02 9.38 1.45
C ASP A 63 -12.81 9.41 0.51
N LEU A 64 -11.92 8.41 0.60
CA LEU A 64 -10.77 8.30 -0.30
C LEU A 64 -11.21 7.99 -1.73
N ARG A 65 -12.17 7.08 -1.90
CA ARG A 65 -12.72 6.73 -3.22
C ARG A 65 -13.38 7.94 -3.87
N ALA A 66 -14.16 8.72 -3.11
CA ALA A 66 -14.78 9.94 -3.61
C ALA A 66 -13.74 10.98 -4.04
N ALA A 67 -12.69 11.22 -3.23
CA ALA A 67 -11.64 12.18 -3.55
C ALA A 67 -10.82 11.79 -4.80
N ILE A 68 -10.51 10.49 -4.95
CA ILE A 68 -9.85 9.96 -6.15
C ILE A 68 -10.77 10.12 -7.38
N ALA A 69 -12.04 9.74 -7.25
CA ALA A 69 -13.02 9.84 -8.33
C ALA A 69 -13.17 11.28 -8.84
N GLU A 70 -13.26 12.26 -7.94
CA GLU A 70 -13.27 13.68 -8.27
C GLU A 70 -11.99 14.11 -8.98
N THR A 71 -10.83 13.70 -8.47
CA THR A 71 -9.51 14.06 -9.02
C THR A 71 -9.34 13.58 -10.46
N PHE A 72 -9.83 12.38 -10.78
CA PHE A 72 -9.65 11.76 -12.10
C PHE A 72 -10.88 11.84 -13.02
N GLY A 73 -12.00 12.40 -12.56
CA GLY A 73 -13.21 12.57 -13.36
C GLY A 73 -13.94 11.26 -13.68
N VAL A 74 -13.94 10.31 -12.74
CA VAL A 74 -14.60 8.99 -12.84
C VAL A 74 -15.68 8.85 -11.78
N ALA A 75 -16.49 7.80 -11.84
CA ALA A 75 -17.46 7.50 -10.79
C ALA A 75 -16.80 6.76 -9.60
N ALA A 76 -17.34 6.93 -8.39
CA ALA A 76 -16.75 6.34 -7.17
C ALA A 76 -16.77 4.79 -7.17
N ASP A 77 -17.70 4.19 -7.90
CA ASP A 77 -17.77 2.74 -8.15
C ASP A 77 -16.71 2.23 -9.14
N GLU A 78 -16.08 3.13 -9.90
CA GLU A 78 -14.91 2.83 -10.75
C GLU A 78 -13.58 2.90 -9.96
N VAL A 79 -13.62 3.21 -8.65
CA VAL A 79 -12.44 3.28 -7.78
C VAL A 79 -12.41 2.14 -6.77
N PHE A 80 -11.32 1.36 -6.81
CA PHE A 80 -10.98 0.36 -5.80
C PHE A 80 -9.72 0.78 -5.03
N VAL A 81 -9.77 0.73 -3.71
CA VAL A 81 -8.65 1.09 -2.82
C VAL A 81 -8.10 -0.16 -2.13
N GLY A 82 -6.78 -0.30 -2.10
CA GLY A 82 -6.06 -1.36 -1.38
C GLY A 82 -4.88 -0.80 -0.60
N ASN A 83 -4.28 -1.59 0.29
CA ASN A 83 -3.12 -1.20 1.09
C ASN A 83 -1.82 -1.30 0.26
N GLY A 84 -1.70 -0.40 -0.71
CA GLY A 84 -0.67 -0.45 -1.75
C GLY A 84 -1.14 -1.24 -2.96
N SER A 85 -0.56 -0.92 -4.13
CA SER A 85 -0.99 -1.52 -5.40
C SER A 85 -0.72 -3.02 -5.50
N ASP A 86 0.20 -3.57 -4.72
CA ASP A 86 0.47 -5.01 -4.70
C ASP A 86 -0.75 -5.81 -4.22
N GLU A 87 -1.52 -5.29 -3.25
CA GLU A 87 -2.78 -5.92 -2.82
C GLU A 87 -3.83 -5.85 -3.93
N VAL A 88 -3.90 -4.72 -4.64
CA VAL A 88 -4.81 -4.57 -5.79
C VAL A 88 -4.45 -5.57 -6.89
N LEU A 89 -3.17 -5.71 -7.23
CA LEU A 89 -2.70 -6.72 -8.17
C LEU A 89 -3.03 -8.13 -7.68
N ALA A 90 -2.85 -8.43 -6.39
CA ALA A 90 -3.19 -9.72 -5.83
C ALA A 90 -4.69 -10.06 -6.00
N HIS A 91 -5.59 -9.08 -5.81
CA HIS A 91 -7.02 -9.27 -6.06
C HIS A 91 -7.38 -9.45 -7.54
N VAL A 92 -6.74 -8.69 -8.43
CA VAL A 92 -6.97 -8.79 -9.89
C VAL A 92 -6.57 -10.17 -10.43
N PHE A 93 -5.50 -10.74 -9.90
CA PHE A 93 -4.94 -12.02 -10.35
C PHE A 93 -5.24 -13.19 -9.41
N GLN A 94 -6.16 -13.02 -8.46
CA GLN A 94 -6.56 -14.09 -7.54
C GLN A 94 -7.36 -15.15 -8.31
N GLY A 95 -6.67 -16.21 -8.75
CA GLY A 95 -7.20 -17.39 -9.43
C GLY A 95 -6.51 -18.66 -8.98
#